data_AF-A0A831Z8G5-F1
#
_entry.id   AF-A0A831Z8G5-F1
#
_cell.length_a   1.000
_cell.length_b   1.000
_cell.length_c   1.000
_cell.angle_alpha   90.00
_cell.angle_beta   90.00
_cell.angle_gamma   90.00
#
_symmetry.space_group_name_H-M   'P 1'
#
loop_
_entity.id
_entity.type
_entity.pdbx_description
1 polymer ?
#
loop_
_entity_poly.entity_id
_entity_poly.type
_entity_poly.pdbx_seq_one_letter_code
_entity_poly.pdbx_strand_id
1 'polypeptide(L)'
;MVGNLSKLQHDILIGLILGDGYLEFNGYKGTRLQVKQSEEKKEYVFWLYDHFAKLTRTPPQQRRDTMQWYFGTQFFTDFEEIRKNFYVNRIKHVPENITELFQSPLTLAVWFMDDGRLDYRVKSHYAYHISTDSFTESEVRQLQVLLQERFGITAKTYLSLCRGKRYPKLYIGKEGRDMFTKTVAPYILPCFSYKLPPNMESIS
;
A
#
# COMPACT_ATOMS: atom_id res chain seq x y z
N MET A 1 2.62 28.95 -4.77
CA MET A 1 1.73 28.02 -4.04
C MET A 1 1.96 26.62 -4.57
N VAL A 2 2.81 25.83 -3.89
CA VAL A 2 2.94 24.38 -4.13
C VAL A 2 2.94 23.79 -2.73
N GLY A 3 1.82 23.18 -2.34
CA GLY A 3 1.56 22.85 -0.95
C GLY A 3 0.05 22.63 -0.74
N ASN A 4 -0.47 21.60 -1.40
CA ASN A 4 -1.61 20.81 -0.95
C ASN A 4 -1.71 19.61 -1.89
N LEU A 5 -1.48 18.41 -1.38
CA LEU A 5 -1.80 17.18 -2.11
C LEU A 5 -3.30 17.18 -2.41
N SER A 6 -3.66 16.85 -3.65
CA SER A 6 -5.05 16.53 -3.96
C SER A 6 -5.50 15.33 -3.13
N LYS A 7 -6.82 15.20 -2.88
CA LYS A 7 -7.37 14.03 -2.20
C LYS A 7 -6.89 12.71 -2.84
N LEU A 8 -6.83 12.65 -4.17
CA LEU A 8 -6.36 11.48 -4.91
C LEU A 8 -4.89 11.15 -4.58
N GLN A 9 -4.01 12.15 -4.58
CA GLN A 9 -2.61 11.98 -4.21
C GLN A 9 -2.44 11.56 -2.75
N HIS A 10 -3.28 12.10 -1.85
CA HIS A 10 -3.30 11.71 -0.44
C HIS A 10 -3.70 10.23 -0.30
N ASP A 11 -4.80 9.81 -0.94
CA ASP A 11 -5.28 8.43 -0.90
C ASP A 11 -4.20 7.44 -1.40
N ILE A 12 -3.51 7.76 -2.50
CA ILE A 12 -2.40 6.96 -3.03
C ILE A 12 -1.22 6.93 -2.05
N LEU A 13 -0.85 8.10 -1.52
CA LEU A 13 0.29 8.23 -0.63
C LEU A 13 0.13 7.40 0.65
N ILE A 14 -1.04 7.41 1.29
CA ILE A 14 -1.29 6.59 2.49
C ILE A 14 -1.10 5.10 2.17
N GLY A 15 -1.58 4.64 1.01
CA GLY A 15 -1.41 3.26 0.57
C GLY A 15 0.06 2.89 0.38
N LEU A 16 0.82 3.77 -0.27
CA LEU A 16 2.26 3.61 -0.46
C LEU A 16 3.03 3.57 0.86
N ILE A 17 2.68 4.41 1.84
CA ILE A 17 3.39 4.44 3.13
C ILE A 17 3.21 3.13 3.89
N LEU A 18 1.99 2.57 3.86
CA LEU A 18 1.71 1.26 4.44
C LEU A 18 2.37 0.12 3.66
N GLY A 19 2.64 0.32 2.37
CA GLY A 19 3.33 -0.60 1.47
C GLY A 19 4.81 -0.29 1.24
N ASP A 20 5.18 -0.29 -0.04
CA ASP A 20 6.56 -0.24 -0.54
C ASP A 20 7.15 1.19 -0.61
N GLY A 21 6.33 2.22 -0.45
CA GLY A 21 6.73 3.62 -0.51
C GLY A 21 7.58 4.05 0.69
N TYR A 22 8.45 5.04 0.48
CA TYR A 22 9.29 5.58 1.54
C TYR A 22 9.25 7.11 1.58
N LEU A 23 8.95 7.66 2.77
CA LEU A 23 9.05 9.10 3.04
C LEU A 23 10.41 9.46 3.64
N GLU A 24 11.27 10.01 2.80
CA GLU A 24 12.63 10.41 3.18
C GLU A 24 12.65 11.87 3.65
N PHE A 25 13.07 12.08 4.90
CA PHE A 25 13.25 13.40 5.48
C PHE A 25 14.68 13.91 5.24
N ASN A 26 14.81 15.17 4.82
CA ASN A 26 16.12 15.78 4.56
C ASN A 26 16.88 16.25 5.81
N GLY A 27 16.30 16.12 7.00
CA GLY A 27 16.91 16.61 8.24
C GLY A 27 16.61 18.08 8.57
N TYR A 28 15.83 18.79 7.74
CA TYR A 28 15.45 20.19 7.96
C TYR A 28 13.93 20.40 8.00
N LYS A 29 13.29 20.66 6.87
CA LYS A 29 11.84 20.98 6.80
C LYS A 29 11.12 20.34 5.63
N GLY A 30 11.73 19.35 4.99
CA GLY A 30 11.17 18.75 3.79
C GLY A 30 11.25 17.24 3.81
N THR A 31 10.17 16.62 3.39
CA THR A 31 10.11 15.19 3.12
C THR A 31 9.82 14.97 1.64
N ARG A 32 10.40 13.92 1.05
CA ARG A 32 10.07 13.47 -0.30
C ARG A 32 9.53 12.06 -0.28
N LEU A 33 8.61 11.77 -1.20
CA LEU A 33 8.22 10.40 -1.52
C LEU A 33 9.27 9.79 -2.45
N GLN A 34 9.73 8.60 -2.10
CA GLN A 34 10.54 7.74 -2.95
C GLN A 34 9.75 6.46 -3.28
N VAL A 35 9.66 6.14 -4.56
CA VAL A 35 9.05 4.92 -5.08
C VAL A 35 10.12 4.15 -5.83
N LYS A 36 10.27 2.85 -5.53
CA LYS A 36 11.13 1.93 -6.28
C LYS A 36 10.43 0.58 -6.38
N GLN A 37 10.36 0.02 -7.59
CA GLN A 37 9.80 -1.31 -7.83
C GLN A 37 10.65 -2.09 -8.84
N SER A 38 10.42 -3.40 -8.93
CA SER A 38 11.08 -4.28 -9.90
C SER A 38 10.62 -4.01 -11.34
N GLU A 39 11.31 -4.61 -12.32
CA GLU A 39 10.99 -4.46 -13.75
C GLU A 39 9.54 -4.86 -14.06
N GLU A 40 9.06 -5.95 -13.44
CA GLU A 40 7.72 -6.50 -13.67
C GLU A 40 6.61 -5.53 -13.23
N LYS A 41 6.94 -4.60 -12.33
CA LYS A 41 6.05 -3.57 -11.81
C LYS A 41 6.30 -2.19 -12.44
N LYS A 42 7.00 -2.11 -13.57
CA LYS A 42 7.28 -0.86 -14.29
C LYS A 42 6.01 -0.02 -14.51
N GLU A 43 4.95 -0.61 -15.05
CA GLU A 43 3.69 0.09 -15.34
C GLU A 43 3.11 0.76 -14.10
N TYR A 44 3.25 0.13 -12.94
CA TYR A 44 2.81 0.70 -11.67
C TYR A 44 3.64 1.92 -11.26
N VAL A 45 4.95 1.90 -11.46
CA VAL A 45 5.82 3.07 -11.20
C VAL A 45 5.41 4.25 -12.08
N PHE A 46 5.11 4.01 -13.36
CA PHE A 46 4.64 5.06 -14.27
C PHE A 46 3.24 5.55 -13.90
N TRP A 47 2.32 4.66 -13.56
CA TRP A 47 0.99 5.05 -13.07
C TRP A 47 1.08 5.92 -11.82
N LEU A 48 1.93 5.56 -10.86
CA LEU A 48 2.20 6.39 -9.68
C LEU A 48 2.79 7.75 -10.08
N TYR A 49 3.79 7.74 -10.96
CA TYR A 49 4.43 8.97 -11.45
C TYR A 49 3.42 9.94 -12.05
N ASP A 50 2.47 9.49 -12.85
CA ASP A 50 1.47 10.38 -13.49
C ASP A 50 0.68 11.19 -12.47
N HIS A 51 0.41 10.63 -11.28
CA HIS A 51 -0.25 11.32 -10.19
C HIS A 51 0.65 12.33 -9.46
N PHE A 52 1.97 12.10 -9.45
CA PHE A 52 2.94 12.93 -8.74
C PHE A 52 3.84 13.77 -9.67
N ALA A 53 3.67 13.72 -11.00
CA ALA A 53 4.60 14.27 -11.97
C ALA A 53 4.95 15.74 -11.72
N LYS A 54 3.95 16.56 -11.37
CA LYS A 54 4.12 17.99 -11.03
C LYS A 54 4.98 18.25 -9.78
N LEU A 55 5.20 17.22 -8.97
CA LEU A 55 5.99 17.25 -7.74
C LEU A 55 7.39 16.64 -7.94
N THR A 56 7.73 16.20 -9.16
CA THR A 56 9.01 15.57 -9.50
C THR A 56 9.85 16.47 -10.40
N ARG A 57 11.17 16.26 -10.42
CA ARG A 57 12.09 16.94 -11.35
C ARG A 57 12.38 16.13 -12.62
N THR A 58 12.26 14.81 -12.53
CA THR A 58 12.64 13.88 -13.58
C THR A 58 11.56 12.81 -13.73
N PRO A 59 11.36 12.28 -14.94
CA PRO A 59 10.52 11.10 -15.15
C PRO A 59 11.11 9.87 -14.42
N PRO A 60 10.37 8.75 -14.34
CA PRO A 60 10.88 7.50 -13.81
C PRO A 60 12.16 7.07 -14.52
N GLN A 61 13.11 6.56 -13.75
CA GLN A 61 14.40 6.09 -14.21
C GLN A 61 14.57 4.60 -13.88
N GLN A 62 15.38 3.90 -14.68
CA GLN A 62 15.71 2.51 -14.45
C GLN A 62 17.16 2.38 -13.96
N ARG A 63 17.35 1.59 -12.91
CA ARG A 63 18.68 1.20 -12.42
C ARG A 63 19.31 0.15 -13.34
N ARG A 64 20.58 0.33 -13.69
CA ARG A 64 21.30 -0.59 -14.59
C ARG A 64 21.68 -1.92 -13.94
N ASP A 65 21.87 -1.93 -12.63
CA ASP A 65 22.33 -3.08 -11.84
C ASP A 65 21.18 -4.01 -11.44
N THR A 66 20.06 -3.43 -10.99
CA THR A 66 18.92 -4.19 -10.47
C THR A 66 17.71 -4.22 -11.40
N MET A 67 17.76 -3.50 -12.53
CA MET A 67 16.63 -3.29 -13.44
C MET A 67 15.40 -2.64 -12.78
N GLN A 68 15.57 -2.06 -11.58
CA GLN A 68 14.46 -1.45 -10.85
C GLN A 68 14.09 -0.09 -11.41
N TRP A 69 12.79 0.16 -11.54
CA TRP A 69 12.24 1.47 -11.87
C TRP A 69 11.99 2.28 -10.60
N TYR A 70 12.29 3.58 -10.65
CA TYR A 70 12.10 4.48 -9.52
C TYR A 70 11.79 5.91 -9.97
N PHE A 71 11.10 6.65 -9.11
CA PHE A 71 11.05 8.10 -9.14
C PHE A 71 11.03 8.65 -7.72
N GLY A 72 11.35 9.93 -7.58
CA GLY A 72 11.24 10.63 -6.30
C GLY A 72 10.68 12.03 -6.51
N THR A 73 9.85 12.47 -5.57
CA THR A 73 9.40 13.85 -5.54
C THR A 73 10.52 14.78 -5.10
N GLN A 74 10.33 16.07 -5.27
CA GLN A 74 11.05 17.07 -4.50
C GLN A 74 10.65 16.99 -3.02
N PHE A 75 11.38 17.73 -2.17
CA PHE A 75 11.07 17.84 -0.77
C PHE A 75 9.96 18.87 -0.55
N PHE A 76 8.89 18.48 0.15
CA PHE A 76 7.74 19.33 0.49
C PHE A 76 7.39 19.22 1.98
N THR A 77 6.80 20.27 2.54
CA THR A 77 6.30 20.33 3.91
C THR A 77 5.04 19.50 4.12
N ASP A 78 4.18 19.37 3.11
CA ASP A 78 2.94 18.58 3.22
C ASP A 78 3.24 17.09 3.47
N PHE A 79 4.27 16.57 2.79
CA PHE A 79 4.74 15.20 3.06
C PHE A 79 5.32 15.06 4.47
N GLU A 80 5.84 16.13 5.06
CA GLU A 80 6.40 16.11 6.42
C GLU A 80 5.29 15.97 7.47
N GLU A 81 4.14 16.61 7.28
CA GLU A 81 2.97 16.45 8.17
C GLU A 81 2.47 15.01 8.17
N ILE A 82 2.37 14.40 6.99
CA ILE A 82 2.00 12.99 6.85
C ILE A 82 3.07 12.10 7.47
N ARG A 83 4.36 12.39 7.19
CA ARG A 83 5.48 11.60 7.73
C ARG A 83 5.47 11.54 9.25
N LYS A 84 5.16 12.64 9.94
CA LYS A 84 5.09 12.68 11.41
C LYS A 84 4.08 11.68 11.99
N ASN A 85 3.00 11.39 11.26
CA ASN A 85 2.02 10.38 11.67
C ASN A 85 2.51 8.95 11.47
N PHE A 86 3.38 8.68 10.48
CA PHE A 86 3.78 7.31 10.14
C PHE A 86 5.20 6.95 10.56
N TYR A 87 6.02 7.89 11.03
CA TYR A 87 7.43 7.63 11.38
C TYR A 87 7.81 8.16 12.76
N VAL A 88 8.06 7.25 13.71
CA VAL A 88 8.72 7.56 14.99
C VAL A 88 10.16 7.05 14.94
N ASN A 89 11.13 7.89 15.29
CA ASN A 89 12.56 7.51 15.28
C ASN A 89 13.03 6.87 13.95
N ARG A 90 12.48 7.34 12.82
CA ARG A 90 12.74 6.85 11.45
C ARG A 90 12.20 5.43 11.16
N ILE A 91 11.45 4.84 12.08
CA ILE A 91 10.79 3.54 11.92
C ILE A 91 9.33 3.78 11.53
N LYS A 92 8.85 3.05 10.52
CA LYS A 92 7.43 3.09 10.12
C LYS A 92 6.56 2.52 11.24
N HIS A 93 5.43 3.15 11.48
CA HIS A 93 4.41 2.67 12.42
C HIS A 93 3.01 2.95 11.87
N VAL A 94 2.01 2.26 12.41
CA VAL A 94 0.60 2.56 12.13
C VAL A 94 0.13 3.64 13.11
N PRO A 95 -0.28 4.83 12.63
CA PRO A 95 -0.76 5.89 13.51
C PRO A 95 -2.05 5.52 14.23
N GLU A 96 -2.27 6.10 15.41
CA GLU A 96 -3.53 5.93 16.16
C GLU A 96 -4.75 6.45 15.38
N ASN A 97 -4.59 7.55 14.63
CA ASN A 97 -5.63 8.12 13.77
C ASN A 97 -5.69 7.48 12.37
N ILE A 98 -5.17 6.25 12.19
CA ILE A 98 -5.15 5.59 10.89
C ILE A 98 -6.55 5.46 10.27
N THR A 99 -7.59 5.27 11.09
CA THR A 99 -8.98 5.19 10.61
C THR A 99 -9.45 6.52 10.04
N GLU A 100 -8.91 7.67 10.45
CA GLU A 100 -9.23 8.98 9.88
C GLU A 100 -8.47 9.22 8.57
N LEU A 101 -7.20 8.82 8.53
CA LEU A 101 -6.30 9.00 7.39
C LEU A 101 -6.61 8.07 6.21
N PHE A 102 -7.09 6.86 6.49
CA PHE A 102 -7.35 5.83 5.50
C PHE A 102 -8.86 5.61 5.35
N GLN A 103 -9.43 6.30 4.36
CA GLN A 103 -10.86 6.27 4.05
C GLN A 103 -11.18 5.69 2.67
N SER A 104 -10.17 5.58 1.79
CA SER A 104 -10.40 5.36 0.37
C SER A 104 -10.18 3.89 -0.02
N PRO A 105 -11.10 3.27 -0.78
CA PRO A 105 -10.84 1.98 -1.42
C PRO A 105 -9.57 1.96 -2.28
N LEU A 106 -9.22 3.11 -2.89
CA LEU A 106 -7.96 3.26 -3.64
C LEU A 106 -6.74 3.09 -2.74
N THR A 107 -6.76 3.64 -1.51
CA THR A 107 -5.68 3.44 -0.53
C THR A 107 -5.47 1.96 -0.23
N LEU A 108 -6.57 1.21 -0.06
CA LEU A 108 -6.52 -0.24 0.14
C LEU A 108 -5.99 -0.99 -1.08
N ALA A 109 -6.39 -0.59 -2.27
CA ALA A 109 -5.91 -1.18 -3.52
C ALA A 109 -4.41 -0.94 -3.72
N VAL A 110 -3.90 0.28 -3.48
CA VAL A 110 -2.47 0.61 -3.54
C VAL A 110 -1.67 -0.23 -2.54
N TRP A 111 -2.12 -0.28 -1.28
CA TRP A 111 -1.48 -1.12 -0.27
C TRP A 111 -1.48 -2.61 -0.65
N PHE A 112 -2.57 -3.11 -1.23
CA PHE A 112 -2.66 -4.48 -1.73
C PHE A 112 -1.78 -4.73 -2.96
N MET A 113 -1.63 -3.77 -3.87
CA MET A 113 -0.70 -3.88 -5.01
C MET A 113 0.76 -3.94 -4.56
N ASP A 114 1.11 -3.27 -3.48
CA ASP A 114 2.45 -3.35 -2.87
C ASP A 114 2.65 -4.70 -2.17
N ASP A 115 1.89 -4.95 -1.11
CA ASP A 115 2.18 -6.00 -0.11
C ASP A 115 1.20 -7.18 -0.12
N GLY A 116 0.16 -7.09 -0.94
CA GLY A 116 -0.88 -8.10 -1.06
C GLY A 116 -0.46 -9.32 -1.87
N ARG A 117 -1.09 -10.46 -1.58
CA ARG A 117 -1.04 -11.65 -2.43
C ARG A 117 -2.36 -12.39 -2.38
N LEU A 118 -2.65 -13.08 -3.48
CA LEU A 118 -3.73 -14.04 -3.58
C LEU A 118 -3.19 -15.44 -3.26
N ASP A 119 -3.80 -16.13 -2.29
CA ASP A 119 -3.74 -17.59 -2.21
C ASP A 119 -4.96 -18.10 -2.97
N TYR A 120 -4.73 -18.76 -4.11
CA TYR A 120 -5.80 -19.29 -4.95
C TYR A 120 -5.51 -20.74 -5.32
N ARG A 121 -6.50 -21.59 -5.07
CA ARG A 121 -6.50 -23.01 -5.41
C ARG A 121 -7.73 -23.30 -6.23
N VAL A 122 -7.49 -23.67 -7.49
CA VAL A 122 -8.53 -24.00 -8.48
C VAL A 122 -9.58 -24.92 -7.85
N LYS A 123 -10.86 -24.54 -7.95
CA LYS A 123 -12.04 -25.29 -7.48
C LYS A 123 -12.11 -25.54 -5.95
N SER A 124 -11.23 -24.95 -5.13
CA SER A 124 -11.17 -25.26 -3.71
C SER A 124 -11.28 -24.03 -2.81
N HIS A 125 -10.44 -23.02 -3.04
CA HIS A 125 -10.27 -21.96 -2.07
C HIS A 125 -9.60 -20.74 -2.70
N TYR A 126 -9.97 -19.56 -2.22
CA TYR A 126 -9.10 -18.41 -2.32
C TYR A 126 -9.22 -17.50 -1.10
N ALA A 127 -8.13 -16.84 -0.79
CA ALA A 127 -8.03 -15.85 0.27
C ALA A 127 -6.96 -14.82 -0.09
N TYR A 128 -7.01 -13.67 0.58
CA TYR A 128 -5.97 -12.66 0.44
C TYR A 128 -5.09 -12.64 1.67
N HIS A 129 -3.82 -12.34 1.46
CA HIS A 129 -2.89 -12.01 2.52
C HIS A 129 -2.28 -10.65 2.24
N ILE A 130 -2.05 -9.86 3.29
CA ILE A 130 -1.26 -8.62 3.19
C ILE A 130 -0.06 -8.77 4.11
N SER A 131 1.12 -8.54 3.55
CA SER A 131 2.37 -8.52 4.31
C SER A 131 2.46 -7.27 5.16
N THR A 132 2.74 -7.45 6.45
CA THR A 132 2.83 -6.36 7.44
C THR A 132 4.07 -6.53 8.32
N ASP A 133 5.15 -7.05 7.73
CA ASP A 133 6.35 -7.49 8.46
C ASP A 133 7.13 -6.35 9.12
N SER A 134 6.83 -5.11 8.71
CA SER A 134 7.41 -3.89 9.27
C SER A 134 6.63 -3.35 10.48
N PHE A 135 5.48 -3.95 10.82
CA PHE A 135 4.60 -3.53 11.90
C PHE A 135 4.54 -4.57 13.02
N THR A 136 4.26 -4.10 14.23
CA THR A 136 4.00 -4.92 15.41
C THR A 136 2.62 -5.56 15.35
N GLU A 137 2.37 -6.57 16.18
CA GLU A 137 1.06 -7.22 16.23
C GLU A 137 -0.08 -6.26 16.62
N SER A 138 0.18 -5.30 17.51
CA SER A 138 -0.80 -4.29 17.94
C SER A 138 -1.23 -3.40 16.77
N GLU A 139 -0.26 -2.93 15.99
CA GLU A 139 -0.50 -2.12 14.79
C GLU A 139 -1.24 -2.90 13.71
N VAL A 140 -0.92 -4.18 13.53
CA VAL A 140 -1.65 -5.04 12.59
C VAL A 140 -3.09 -5.31 13.06
N ARG A 141 -3.34 -5.38 14.37
CA ARG A 141 -4.71 -5.42 14.92
C ARG A 141 -5.47 -4.13 14.69
N GLN A 142 -4.82 -2.96 14.76
CA GLN A 142 -5.45 -1.68 14.38
C GLN A 142 -5.85 -1.69 12.90
N LEU A 143 -4.99 -2.19 12.02
CA LEU A 143 -5.32 -2.35 10.59
C LEU A 143 -6.48 -3.34 10.37
N GLN A 144 -6.56 -4.41 11.16
CA GLN A 144 -7.71 -5.34 11.12
C GLN A 144 -9.03 -4.63 11.49
N VAL A 145 -9.03 -3.84 12.57
CA VAL A 145 -10.20 -3.05 12.99
C VAL A 145 -10.59 -2.05 11.91
N LEU A 146 -9.61 -1.35 11.34
CA LEU A 146 -9.83 -0.42 10.25
C LEU A 146 -10.53 -1.07 9.05
N LEU A 147 -10.10 -2.26 8.62
CA LEU A 147 -10.73 -2.97 7.51
C LEU A 147 -12.20 -3.28 7.78
N GLN A 148 -12.52 -3.65 9.02
CA GLN A 148 -13.89 -3.94 9.43
C GLN A 148 -14.74 -2.66 9.51
N GLU A 149 -14.25 -1.61 10.16
CA GLU A 149 -15.01 -0.37 10.41
C GLU A 149 -15.21 0.47 9.14
N ARG A 150 -14.21 0.52 8.25
CA ARG A 150 -14.24 1.37 7.04
C ARG A 150 -14.82 0.67 5.82
N PHE A 151 -14.60 -0.63 5.69
CA PHE A 151 -14.94 -1.35 4.47
C PHE A 151 -15.84 -2.57 4.73
N GLY A 152 -16.17 -2.89 5.99
CA GLY A 152 -16.92 -4.10 6.31
C GLY A 152 -16.16 -5.38 5.99
N ILE A 153 -14.83 -5.33 5.89
CA ILE A 153 -13.98 -6.45 5.48
C ILE A 153 -13.53 -7.19 6.74
N THR A 154 -14.05 -8.41 6.90
CA THR A 154 -13.60 -9.31 7.97
C THR A 154 -12.22 -9.89 7.64
N ALA A 155 -11.22 -9.48 8.42
CA ALA A 155 -9.87 -10.01 8.37
C ALA A 155 -9.50 -10.72 9.68
N LYS A 156 -8.49 -11.58 9.64
CA LYS A 156 -7.85 -12.22 10.79
C LYS A 156 -6.37 -11.88 10.80
N THR A 157 -5.78 -11.78 11.99
CA THR A 157 -4.32 -11.65 12.14
C THR A 157 -3.72 -13.01 12.46
N TYR A 158 -2.51 -13.27 11.96
CA TYR A 158 -1.76 -14.47 12.31
C TYR A 158 -0.25 -14.20 12.25
N LEU A 159 0.53 -15.05 12.92
CA LEU A 159 1.99 -14.95 12.96
C LEU A 159 2.61 -15.98 12.00
N SER A 160 3.16 -15.50 10.89
CA SER A 160 3.89 -16.34 9.93
C SER A 160 5.34 -16.55 10.37
N LEU A 161 5.80 -17.79 10.39
CA LEU A 161 7.21 -18.09 10.64
C LEU A 161 8.04 -17.92 9.36
N CYS A 162 9.06 -17.08 9.40
CA CYS A 162 10.03 -16.89 8.32
C CYS A 162 11.43 -16.75 8.93
N ARG A 163 12.38 -17.60 8.50
CA ARG A 163 13.78 -17.58 8.95
C ARG A 163 13.95 -17.51 10.49
N GLY A 164 13.15 -18.29 11.22
CA GLY A 164 13.19 -18.34 12.70
C GLY A 164 12.54 -17.15 13.41
N LYS A 165 11.96 -16.18 12.68
CA LYS A 165 11.22 -15.04 13.24
C LYS A 165 9.73 -15.14 12.90
N ARG A 166 8.88 -14.65 13.79
CA ARG A 166 7.43 -14.58 13.58
C ARG A 166 7.05 -13.16 13.17
N TYR A 167 6.33 -13.05 12.07
CA TYR A 167 5.87 -11.77 11.53
C TYR A 167 4.34 -11.73 11.49
N PRO A 168 3.71 -10.65 11.99
CA PRO A 168 2.27 -10.50 11.89
C PRO A 168 1.86 -10.26 10.44
N LYS A 169 0.75 -10.87 10.05
CA LYS A 169 0.16 -10.81 8.71
C LYS A 169 -1.35 -10.63 8.83
N LEU A 170 -1.96 -9.98 7.84
CA LEU A 170 -3.41 -9.99 7.65
C LEU A 170 -3.81 -11.13 6.72
N TYR A 171 -4.90 -11.82 7.08
CA TYR A 171 -5.54 -12.87 6.29
C TYR A 171 -7.01 -12.54 6.10
N ILE A 172 -7.48 -12.54 4.85
CA ILE A 172 -8.85 -12.23 4.49
C ILE A 172 -9.44 -13.48 3.83
N GLY A 173 -10.15 -14.25 4.65
CA GLY A 173 -10.74 -15.53 4.29
C GLY A 173 -12.13 -15.40 3.66
N LYS A 174 -12.88 -16.51 3.65
CA LYS A 174 -14.22 -16.61 3.06
C LYS A 174 -15.16 -15.52 3.54
N GLU A 175 -15.08 -15.13 4.81
CA GLU A 175 -15.98 -14.16 5.44
C GLU A 175 -15.78 -12.73 4.94
N GLY A 176 -14.57 -12.38 4.46
CA GLY A 176 -14.26 -11.00 4.04
C GLY A 176 -13.81 -10.86 2.58
N ARG A 177 -13.43 -11.94 1.90
CA ARG A 177 -12.79 -11.89 0.58
C ARG A 177 -13.67 -11.29 -0.51
N ASP A 178 -14.98 -11.49 -0.45
CA ASP A 178 -15.90 -10.97 -1.48
C ASP A 178 -16.03 -9.46 -1.36
N MET A 179 -16.20 -8.95 -0.14
CA MET A 179 -16.18 -7.52 0.15
C MET A 179 -14.83 -6.89 -0.19
N PHE A 180 -13.72 -7.57 0.15
CA PHE A 180 -12.38 -7.10 -0.20
C PHE A 180 -12.22 -6.99 -1.72
N THR A 181 -12.59 -8.04 -2.46
CA THR A 181 -12.52 -8.05 -3.93
C THR A 181 -13.33 -6.92 -4.52
N LYS A 182 -14.59 -6.76 -4.10
CA LYS A 182 -15.47 -5.66 -4.54
C LYS A 182 -14.87 -4.28 -4.28
N THR A 183 -14.19 -4.12 -3.15
CA THR A 183 -13.60 -2.85 -2.73
C THR A 183 -12.37 -2.49 -3.57
N VAL A 184 -11.45 -3.45 -3.80
CA VAL A 184 -10.16 -3.15 -4.44
C VAL A 184 -10.18 -3.31 -5.96
N ALA A 185 -10.96 -4.26 -6.51
CA ALA A 185 -10.92 -4.64 -7.92
C ALA A 185 -11.04 -3.46 -8.91
N PRO A 186 -11.90 -2.44 -8.68
CA PRO A 186 -12.00 -1.29 -9.59
C PRO A 186 -10.69 -0.47 -9.74
N TYR A 187 -9.75 -0.62 -8.81
CA TYR A 187 -8.52 0.16 -8.73
C TYR A 187 -7.25 -0.67 -8.98
N ILE A 188 -7.36 -1.99 -9.14
CA ILE A 188 -6.20 -2.84 -9.42
C ILE A 188 -5.75 -2.65 -10.86
N LEU A 189 -4.47 -2.34 -11.03
CA LEU A 189 -3.89 -2.17 -12.35
C LEU A 189 -3.75 -3.50 -13.10
N PRO A 190 -3.76 -3.50 -14.45
CA PRO A 190 -3.63 -4.71 -15.26
C PRO A 190 -2.40 -5.56 -14.92
N CYS A 191 -1.25 -4.92 -14.65
CA CYS A 191 -0.02 -5.61 -14.24
C CYS A 191 -0.13 -6.35 -12.89
N PHE A 192 -1.18 -6.07 -12.09
CA PHE A 192 -1.50 -6.76 -10.84
C PHE A 192 -2.75 -7.64 -10.91
N SER A 193 -3.32 -7.85 -12.10
CA SER A 193 -4.50 -8.72 -12.29
C SER A 193 -4.33 -10.12 -11.72
N TYR A 194 -3.10 -10.65 -11.71
CA TYR A 194 -2.77 -11.95 -11.10
C TYR A 194 -2.99 -11.99 -9.58
N LYS A 195 -3.14 -10.83 -8.91
CA LYS A 195 -3.49 -10.73 -7.48
C LYS A 195 -5.00 -10.86 -7.24
N LEU A 196 -5.80 -11.07 -8.27
CA LEU A 196 -7.25 -11.27 -8.18
C LEU A 196 -7.65 -12.64 -8.72
N PRO A 197 -8.75 -13.24 -8.22
CA PRO A 197 -9.21 -14.54 -8.70
C PRO A 197 -9.66 -14.43 -10.18
N PRO A 198 -9.38 -15.46 -11.01
CA PRO A 198 -9.86 -15.51 -12.39
C PRO A 198 -11.39 -15.62 -12.46
N ASN A 199 -12.01 -14.88 -13.38
CA ASN A 199 -13.46 -14.81 -13.69
C ASN A 199 -14.35 -14.17 -12.60
N MET A 200 -14.31 -12.84 -12.48
CA MET A 200 -15.19 -12.06 -11.59
C MET A 200 -16.65 -11.91 -12.07
N GLU A 201 -17.03 -12.49 -13.21
CA GLU A 201 -18.37 -12.30 -13.80
C GLU A 201 -19.53 -12.94 -13.01
N SER A 202 -19.26 -13.67 -11.93
CA SER A 202 -20.30 -14.37 -11.15
C SER A 202 -20.57 -13.76 -9.76
N ILE A 203 -20.12 -12.53 -9.48
CA ILE A 203 -20.44 -11.81 -8.24
C ILE A 203 -21.09 -10.47 -8.59
N SER A 204 -22.25 -10.54 -9.21
CA SER A 204 -23.19 -9.43 -9.41
C SER A 204 -24.52 -9.76 -8.76
#